data_AF-A0A1F6YUB4-F1
#
_entry.id   AF-A0A1F6YUB4-F1
#
_cell.length_a   1.000
_cell.length_b   1.000
_cell.length_c   1.000
_cell.angle_alpha   90.00
_cell.angle_beta   90.00
_cell.angle_gamma   90.00
#
_symmetry.space_group_name_H-M   'P 1'
#
loop_
_entity.id
_entity.type
_entity.pdbx_description
1 polymer ?
#
loop_
_entity_poly.entity_id
_entity_poly.type
_entity_poly.pdbx_seq_one_letter_code
_entity_poly.pdbx_strand_id
1 'polypeptide(L)'
;MDLFSTKIVYGAQSLNQFIANVDREIINPLILFLFALALVYFLYGLFEFIANGANDEKKTTGKSHMLWGVVGLTIMMGVWFILGVIMSTFNIEGIKPETGDVELPEYVAPSTNGLRQN
;
A
#
# COMPACT_ATOMS: atom_id res chain seq x y z
N MET A 1 -37.44 -0.48 -8.72
CA MET A 1 -36.15 0.12 -8.31
C MET A 1 -36.31 0.53 -6.87
N ASP A 2 -35.56 -0.08 -5.96
CA ASP A 2 -35.61 0.25 -4.54
C ASP A 2 -34.92 1.61 -4.31
N LEU A 3 -35.67 2.56 -3.74
CA LEU A 3 -35.22 3.92 -3.42
C LEU A 3 -34.04 3.91 -2.43
N PHE A 4 -33.94 2.88 -1.60
CA PHE A 4 -32.86 2.72 -0.63
C PHE A 4 -31.58 2.20 -1.29
N SER A 5 -31.65 1.10 -2.05
CA SER A 5 -30.50 0.60 -2.85
C SER A 5 -29.89 1.69 -3.73
N THR A 6 -30.72 2.48 -4.42
CA THR A 6 -30.27 3.51 -5.36
C THR A 6 -29.44 4.61 -4.67
N LYS A 7 -29.87 5.09 -3.49
CA LYS A 7 -29.14 6.14 -2.75
C LYS A 7 -27.84 5.62 -2.12
N ILE A 8 -27.83 4.38 -1.63
CA ILE A 8 -26.63 3.77 -1.02
C ILE A 8 -25.59 3.49 -2.11
N VAL A 9 -26.02 3.04 -3.30
CA VAL A 9 -25.15 2.78 -4.46
C VAL A 9 -24.50 4.07 -4.96
N TYR A 10 -25.24 5.17 -5.14
CA TYR A 10 -24.64 6.44 -5.60
C TYR A 10 -23.67 7.06 -4.58
N GLY A 11 -24.00 6.99 -3.29
CA GLY A 11 -23.10 7.46 -2.23
C GLY A 11 -21.80 6.66 -2.16
N ALA A 12 -21.90 5.33 -2.18
CA ALA A 12 -20.73 4.44 -2.21
C ALA A 12 -19.86 4.65 -3.46
N GLN A 13 -20.46 4.83 -4.62
CA GLN A 13 -19.72 5.05 -5.88
C GLN A 13 -18.92 6.36 -5.85
N SER A 14 -19.50 7.46 -5.35
CA SER A 14 -18.79 8.74 -5.24
C SER A 14 -17.63 8.71 -4.24
N LEU A 15 -17.80 8.02 -3.12
CA LEU A 15 -16.76 7.87 -2.11
C LEU A 15 -15.62 6.99 -2.61
N ASN A 16 -15.94 5.85 -3.24
CA ASN A 16 -14.94 4.95 -3.81
C ASN A 16 -14.12 5.66 -4.90
N GLN A 17 -14.78 6.46 -5.76
CA GLN A 17 -14.08 7.24 -6.77
C GLN A 17 -13.16 8.31 -6.14
N PHE A 18 -13.61 8.97 -5.08
CA PHE A 18 -12.80 9.94 -4.37
C PHE A 18 -11.56 9.28 -3.76
N ILE A 19 -11.74 8.16 -3.05
CA ILE A 19 -10.64 7.41 -2.43
C ILE A 19 -9.65 6.93 -3.50
N ALA A 20 -10.14 6.35 -4.60
CA ALA A 20 -9.30 5.89 -5.70
C ALA A 20 -8.50 7.03 -6.34
N ASN A 21 -9.11 8.20 -6.51
CA ASN A 21 -8.42 9.38 -7.05
C ASN A 21 -7.35 9.90 -6.07
N VAL A 22 -7.66 9.95 -4.77
CA VAL A 22 -6.68 10.36 -3.74
C VAL A 22 -5.52 9.39 -3.70
N ASP A 23 -5.78 8.09 -3.73
CA ASP A 23 -4.75 7.07 -3.71
C ASP A 23 -3.82 7.19 -4.93
N ARG A 24 -4.41 7.27 -6.13
CA ARG A 24 -3.67 7.35 -7.40
C ARG A 24 -2.87 8.64 -7.55
N GLU A 25 -3.46 9.78 -7.22
CA GLU A 25 -2.88 11.09 -7.54
C GLU A 25 -2.03 11.67 -6.40
N ILE A 26 -2.22 11.18 -5.17
CA ILE A 26 -1.53 11.73 -3.98
C ILE A 26 -0.72 10.65 -3.27
N ILE A 27 -1.36 9.56 -2.85
CA ILE A 27 -0.72 8.58 -1.96
C ILE A 27 0.39 7.80 -2.69
N ASN A 28 0.10 7.22 -3.85
CA ASN A 28 1.07 6.44 -4.61
C ASN A 28 2.30 7.27 -5.05
N PRO A 29 2.15 8.48 -5.60
CA PRO A 29 3.29 9.36 -5.87
C PRO A 29 4.08 9.73 -4.61
N LEU A 30 3.40 9.97 -3.49
CA LEU A 30 4.03 10.31 -2.22
C LEU A 30 4.86 9.13 -1.67
N ILE A 31 4.34 7.90 -1.71
CA ILE A 31 5.07 6.70 -1.30
C ILE A 31 6.35 6.56 -2.12
N LEU A 32 6.25 6.69 -3.46
CA LEU A 32 7.41 6.61 -4.35
C LEU A 32 8.43 7.71 -4.04
N PHE A 33 7.96 8.93 -3.78
CA PHE A 33 8.81 10.06 -3.41
C PHE A 33 9.53 9.82 -2.08
N LEU A 34 8.82 9.37 -1.04
CA LEU A 34 9.41 9.05 0.26
C LEU A 34 10.41 7.89 0.17
N PHE A 35 10.13 6.88 -0.66
CA PHE A 35 11.07 5.80 -0.92
C PHE A 35 12.36 6.33 -1.58
N ALA A 36 12.24 7.19 -2.59
CA ALA A 36 13.38 7.83 -3.22
C ALA A 36 14.19 8.67 -2.24
N LEU A 37 13.52 9.44 -1.37
CA LEU A 37 14.19 10.22 -0.32
C LEU A 37 14.93 9.32 0.69
N ALA A 38 14.31 8.25 1.15
CA ALA A 38 14.94 7.29 2.07
C ALA A 38 16.17 6.65 1.43
N LEU A 39 16.09 6.28 0.14
CA LEU A 39 17.21 5.73 -0.61
C LEU A 39 18.34 6.75 -0.77
N VAL A 40 18.04 7.99 -1.14
CA VAL A 40 19.04 9.06 -1.27
C VAL A 40 19.72 9.33 0.08
N TYR A 41 18.94 9.38 1.17
CA TYR A 41 19.47 9.61 2.51
C TYR A 41 20.38 8.46 2.98
N PHE A 42 19.99 7.22 2.67
CA PHE A 42 20.83 6.04 2.88
C PHE A 42 22.15 6.13 2.12
N LEU A 43 22.09 6.46 0.82
CA LEU A 43 23.28 6.60 -0.04
C LEU A 43 24.18 7.75 0.41
N TYR A 44 23.60 8.85 0.89
CA TYR A 44 24.36 9.96 1.48
C TYR A 44 25.14 9.50 2.72
N GLY A 45 24.48 8.78 3.63
CA GLY A 45 25.15 8.20 4.80
C GLY A 45 26.26 7.21 4.43
N LEU A 46 26.02 6.38 3.39
CA LEU A 46 27.01 5.43 2.89
C LEU A 46 28.23 6.13 2.31
N PHE A 47 28.02 7.17 1.51
CA PHE A 47 29.10 7.98 0.97
C PHE A 47 29.91 8.66 2.08
N GLU A 48 29.23 9.27 3.05
CA GLU A 48 29.86 9.91 4.21
C GLU A 48 30.69 8.92 5.04
N PHE A 49 30.16 7.70 5.23
CA PHE A 49 30.83 6.64 5.97
C PHE A 49 32.12 6.16 5.28
N ILE A 50 32.09 5.98 3.95
CA ILE A 50 33.26 5.53 3.18
C ILE A 50 34.29 6.66 3.05
N ALA A 51 33.85 7.88 2.73
CA ALA A 51 34.74 9.02 2.48
C ALA A 51 35.49 9.49 3.74
N ASN A 52 34.90 9.34 4.92
CA ASN A 52 35.47 9.81 6.18
C ASN A 52 36.03 8.67 7.06
N GLY A 53 36.43 7.55 6.47
CA GLY A 53 36.86 6.35 7.21
C GLY A 53 38.02 6.56 8.22
N ALA A 54 38.80 7.64 8.08
CA ALA A 54 39.91 8.01 8.97
C ALA A 54 39.51 8.98 10.12
N ASN A 55 38.30 9.51 10.14
CA ASN A 55 37.79 10.41 11.18
C ASN A 55 36.61 9.76 11.92
N ASP A 56 36.84 9.35 13.17
CA ASP A 56 35.87 8.58 13.97
C ASP A 56 34.55 9.32 14.22
N GLU A 57 34.57 10.65 14.29
CA GLU A 57 33.36 11.47 14.49
C GLU A 57 32.46 11.42 13.25
N LYS A 58 33.03 11.72 12.08
CA LYS A 58 32.29 11.71 10.80
C LYS A 58 31.85 10.31 10.40
N LYS A 59 32.61 9.29 10.76
CA LYS A 59 32.25 7.88 10.59
C LYS A 59 31.00 7.52 11.40
N THR A 60 30.87 8.05 12.61
CA THR A 60 29.69 7.82 13.47
C THR A 60 28.45 8.52 12.91
N THR A 61 28.61 9.73 12.38
CA THR A 61 27.53 10.46 11.69
C THR A 61 27.04 9.72 10.45
N GLY A 62 27.95 9.28 9.56
CA GLY A 62 27.58 8.51 8.36
C GLY A 62 26.84 7.20 8.69
N LYS A 63 27.24 6.50 9.77
CA LYS A 63 26.51 5.32 10.27
C LYS A 63 25.08 5.65 10.70
N SER A 64 24.89 6.75 11.42
CA SER A 64 23.55 7.18 11.84
C SER A 64 22.67 7.49 10.62
N HIS A 65 23.19 8.18 9.62
CA HIS A 65 22.47 8.47 8.38
C HIS A 65 22.08 7.20 7.61
N MET A 66 23.00 6.23 7.49
CA MET A 66 22.67 4.92 6.91
C MET A 66 21.56 4.22 7.68
N LEU A 67 21.62 4.21 9.02
CA LEU A 67 20.64 3.53 9.86
C LEU A 67 19.23 4.11 9.65
N TRP A 68 19.09 5.44 9.67
CA TRP A 68 17.81 6.10 9.43
C TRP A 68 17.26 5.81 8.02
N GLY A 69 18.13 5.77 7.01
CA GLY A 69 17.75 5.36 5.66
C GLY A 69 17.24 3.92 5.62
N VAL A 70 17.95 2.98 6.26
CA VAL A 70 17.55 1.57 6.35
C VAL A 70 16.22 1.41 7.09
N VAL A 71 16.01 2.14 8.18
CA VAL A 71 14.74 2.11 8.92
C VAL A 71 13.59 2.55 8.01
N GLY A 72 13.76 3.64 7.26
CA GLY A 72 12.77 4.11 6.29
C GLY A 72 12.44 3.05 5.24
N LEU A 73 13.45 2.46 4.61
CA LEU A 73 13.27 1.39 3.62
C LEU A 73 12.62 0.14 4.22
N THR A 74 12.98 -0.22 5.46
CA THR A 74 12.42 -1.38 6.17
C THR A 74 10.93 -1.19 6.45
N ILE A 75 10.50 0.00 6.85
CA ILE A 75 9.07 0.29 7.06
C ILE A 75 8.30 0.12 5.74
N MET A 76 8.81 0.66 4.63
CA MET A 76 8.18 0.53 3.31
C MET A 76 8.02 -0.93 2.89
N MET A 77 9.06 -1.75 3.06
CA MET A 77 8.98 -3.20 2.78
C MET A 77 8.08 -3.93 3.79
N GLY A 78 8.08 -3.47 5.04
CA GLY A 78 7.30 -4.05 6.14
C GLY A 78 5.80 -3.98 5.89
N VAL A 79 5.30 -2.91 5.26
CA VAL A 79 3.88 -2.79 4.88
C VAL A 79 3.49 -3.93 3.94
N TRP A 80 4.23 -4.15 2.85
CA TRP A 80 3.96 -5.24 1.89
C TRP A 80 4.04 -6.62 2.52
N PHE A 81 5.04 -6.81 3.39
CA PHE A 81 5.20 -8.05 4.13
C PHE A 81 3.97 -8.33 5.02
N ILE A 82 3.54 -7.34 5.80
CA ILE A 82 2.38 -7.48 6.70
C ILE A 82 1.11 -7.71 5.90
N LEU A 83 0.88 -6.98 4.80
CA LEU A 83 -0.27 -7.19 3.92
C LEU A 83 -0.30 -8.62 3.38
N GLY A 84 0.84 -9.15 2.90
CA GLY A 84 0.94 -10.53 2.43
C GLY A 84 0.63 -11.55 3.51
N VAL A 85 1.12 -11.35 4.74
CA VAL A 85 0.80 -12.22 5.88
C VAL A 85 -0.69 -12.18 6.21
N ILE A 86 -1.31 -11.01 6.23
CA ILE A 86 -2.75 -10.87 6.53
C ILE A 86 -3.58 -11.57 5.43
N MET A 87 -3.32 -11.27 4.16
CA MET A 87 -4.07 -11.84 3.04
C MET A 87 -3.97 -13.37 3.01
N SER A 88 -2.77 -13.92 3.24
CA SER A 88 -2.57 -15.37 3.31
C SER A 88 -3.20 -16.01 4.55
N THR A 89 -3.17 -15.33 5.70
CA THR A 89 -3.76 -15.85 6.95
C THR A 89 -5.28 -15.94 6.87
N PHE A 90 -5.93 -14.96 6.24
CA PHE A 90 -7.39 -14.92 6.12
C PHE A 90 -7.92 -15.46 4.79
N ASN A 91 -7.04 -15.96 3.91
CA ASN A 91 -7.38 -16.46 2.58
C ASN A 91 -8.22 -15.46 1.77
N ILE A 92 -7.74 -14.22 1.72
CA ILE A 92 -8.40 -13.11 1.01
C ILE A 92 -7.94 -13.15 -0.45
N GLU A 93 -8.90 -13.35 -1.36
CA GLU A 93 -8.68 -13.38 -2.80
C GLU A 93 -9.31 -12.15 -3.48
N GLY A 94 -8.81 -11.79 -4.67
CA GLY A 94 -9.42 -10.75 -5.50
C GLY A 94 -9.12 -9.31 -5.06
N ILE A 95 -8.11 -9.07 -4.23
CA ILE A 95 -7.69 -7.71 -3.85
C ILE A 95 -6.24 -7.48 -4.29
N LYS A 96 -5.99 -6.38 -5.01
CA LYS A 96 -4.66 -5.91 -5.40
C LYS A 96 -4.33 -4.63 -4.63
N PRO A 97 -3.70 -4.73 -3.44
CA PRO A 97 -3.44 -3.57 -2.60
C PRO A 97 -2.49 -2.54 -3.25
N GLU A 98 -1.70 -2.93 -4.24
CA GLU A 98 -0.83 -2.05 -5.02
C GLU A 98 -1.53 -1.11 -5.99
N THR A 99 -2.70 -1.50 -6.48
CA THR A 99 -3.48 -0.68 -7.41
C THR A 99 -4.83 -0.26 -6.83
N GLY A 100 -5.17 -0.74 -5.63
CA GLY A 100 -6.47 -0.51 -5.01
C GLY A 100 -7.62 -1.24 -5.73
N ASP A 101 -7.30 -2.20 -6.59
CA ASP A 101 -8.31 -2.91 -7.38
C ASP A 101 -8.91 -4.08 -6.58
N VAL A 102 -10.24 -4.26 -6.74
CA VAL A 102 -10.99 -5.38 -6.17
C VAL A 102 -11.72 -6.13 -7.29
N GLU A 103 -11.29 -7.35 -7.54
CA GLU A 103 -11.88 -8.30 -8.47
C GLU A 103 -12.71 -9.31 -7.69
N LEU A 104 -14.02 -9.06 -7.60
CA LEU A 104 -14.94 -9.98 -6.94
C LEU A 104 -15.27 -11.17 -7.85
N PRO A 105 -15.34 -12.40 -7.33
CA PRO A 105 -15.92 -13.52 -8.05
C PRO A 105 -17.33 -13.16 -8.53
N GLU A 106 -17.67 -13.55 -9.75
CA GLU A 106 -19.00 -13.28 -10.30
C GLU A 106 -20.08 -13.94 -9.43
N TYR A 107 -21.02 -13.14 -8.93
CA TYR A 107 -22.13 -13.65 -8.13
C TYR A 107 -23.13 -14.37 -9.03
N VAL A 108 -23.06 -15.71 -9.05
CA VAL A 108 -24.06 -16.55 -9.71
C VAL A 108 -25.28 -16.67 -8.81
N ALA A 109 -26.34 -15.92 -9.11
CA ALA A 109 -27.58 -15.96 -8.35
C ALA A 109 -28.21 -17.38 -8.42
N PRO A 110 -28.69 -17.94 -7.30
CA PRO A 110 -29.42 -19.21 -7.31
C PRO A 110 -30.63 -19.10 -8.24
N SER A 111 -30.76 -20.03 -9.20
CA SER A 111 -31.91 -20.02 -10.12
C SER A 111 -33.20 -20.17 -9.31
N THR A 112 -34.16 -19.27 -9.50
CA THR A 112 -35.46 -19.28 -8.80
C THR A 112 -36.36 -20.46 -9.22
N ASN A 113 -35.89 -21.32 -10.13
CA ASN A 113 -36.57 -22.53 -10.59
C ASN A 113 -36.87 -23.54 -9.47
N GLY A 114 -36.13 -23.50 -8.35
CA GLY A 114 -36.41 -24.32 -7.16
C GLY A 114 -37.48 -23.76 -6.22
N LEU A 115 -37.83 -22.47 -6.33
CA LEU A 115 -38.78 -21.78 -5.45
C LEU A 115 -40.22 -21.76 -6.01
N ARG A 116 -40.43 -22.22 -7.24
CA ARG A 116 -41.73 -22.24 -7.92
C ARG A 116 -42.42 -23.61 -7.90
N GLN A 117 -41.79 -24.64 -7.34
CA GLN A 117 -42.25 -26.03 -7.40
C GLN A 117 -42.93 -26.56 -6.12
N ASN A 118 -43.19 -25.70 -5.12
CA ASN A 118 -43.97 -26.04 -3.94
C ASN A 118 -45.19 -25.12 -3.80
#